data_AF-A0A3M1GCA4-F1
#
_entry.id   AF-A0A3M1GCA4-F1
#
_cell.length_a   1.000
_cell.length_b   1.000
_cell.length_c   1.000
_cell.angle_alpha   90.00
_cell.angle_beta   90.00
_cell.angle_gamma   90.00
#
_symmetry.space_group_name_H-M   'P 1'
#
loop_
_entity.id
_entity.type
_entity.pdbx_description
1 polymer ?
#
loop_
_entity_poly.entity_id
_entity_poly.type
_entity_poly.pdbx_seq_one_letter_code
_entity_poly.pdbx_strand_id
1 'polypeptide(L)'
;MNRHKKDFYPDYLFEVVLTIALALEALFVLSTLYPKGIGRVIDFTAPYQPKPEWYFLWLYQLVRYFHGPFIFVGTVVLPFLAVMVLLLIPWIDRKLSPKVSVGAGIGLFIGFVVLTILAYIG
;
A
#
# COMPACT_ATOMS: atom_id res chain seq x y z
N MET A 1 35.55 1.88 3.55
CA MET A 1 34.24 1.92 4.24
C MET A 1 34.11 0.63 5.04
N ASN A 2 34.59 0.62 6.28
CA ASN A 2 34.57 -0.56 7.14
C ASN A 2 33.14 -0.82 7.59
N ARG A 3 32.49 -1.83 7.02
CA ARG A 3 31.21 -2.32 7.52
C ARG A 3 31.48 -3.05 8.83
N HIS A 4 31.28 -2.37 9.95
CA HIS A 4 31.09 -3.07 11.23
C HIS A 4 29.84 -3.94 11.07
N LYS A 5 30.03 -5.25 10.88
CA LYS A 5 28.94 -6.22 10.95
C LYS A 5 28.48 -6.22 12.41
N LYS A 6 27.27 -5.74 12.67
CA LYS A 6 26.59 -6.00 13.93
C LYS A 6 26.26 -7.48 14.00
N ASP A 7 26.53 -8.08 15.14
CA ASP A 7 26.05 -9.43 15.40
C ASP A 7 24.53 -9.39 15.60
N PHE A 8 23.86 -10.49 15.23
CA PHE A 8 22.40 -10.59 15.37
C PHE A 8 21.98 -10.42 16.84
N TYR A 9 22.76 -11.03 17.75
CA TYR A 9 22.60 -10.89 19.18
C TYR A 9 23.91 -10.38 19.78
N PRO A 10 23.87 -9.41 20.71
CA PRO A 10 22.68 -8.80 21.31
C PRO A 10 22.15 -7.57 20.56
N ASP A 11 22.98 -6.93 19.74
CA ASP A 11 22.76 -5.56 19.27
C ASP A 11 21.57 -5.43 18.32
N TYR A 12 21.53 -6.24 17.25
CA TYR A 12 20.45 -6.13 16.26
C TYR A 12 19.11 -6.61 16.83
N LEU A 13 19.11 -7.66 17.66
CA LEU A 13 17.90 -8.13 18.33
C LEU A 13 17.31 -7.03 19.21
N PHE A 14 18.14 -6.31 19.97
CA PHE A 14 17.67 -5.19 20.79
C PHE A 14 17.04 -4.08 19.93
N GLU A 15 17.67 -3.71 18.81
CA GLU A 15 17.11 -2.71 17.89
C GLU A 15 15.76 -3.13 17.31
N VAL A 16 15.62 -4.40 16.91
CA VAL A 16 14.37 -4.94 16.37
C VAL A 16 13.27 -4.93 17.44
N VAL A 17 13.57 -5.41 18.65
CA VAL A 17 12.61 -5.44 19.76
C VAL A 17 12.18 -4.03 20.15
N LEU A 18 13.13 -3.09 20.25
CA LEU A 18 12.84 -1.69 20.53
C LEU A 18 11.97 -1.06 19.43
N THR A 19 12.28 -1.33 18.16
CA THR A 19 11.49 -0.82 17.02
C THR A 19 10.06 -1.34 17.05
N ILE A 20 9.88 -2.64 17.33
CA ILE A 20 8.55 -3.25 17.46
C ILE A 20 7.80 -2.65 18.65
N ALA A 21 8.46 -2.49 19.79
CA ALA A 21 7.86 -1.90 20.99
C ALA A 21 7.35 -0.47 20.72
N LEU A 22 8.18 0.37 20.09
CA LEU A 22 7.79 1.74 19.71
C LEU A 22 6.64 1.77 18.69
N ALA A 23 6.66 0.87 17.70
CA ALA A 23 5.58 0.78 16.72
C ALA A 23 4.25 0.36 17.36
N LEU A 24 4.28 -0.58 18.30
CA LEU A 24 3.11 -1.01 19.06
C LEU A 24 2.60 0.10 20.00
N GLU A 25 3.50 0.82 20.67
CA GLU A 25 3.14 1.96 21.51
C GLU A 25 2.47 3.07 20.68
N ALA A 26 3.04 3.42 19.53
CA ALA A 26 2.43 4.39 18.61
C ALA A 26 1.04 3.94 18.14
N LEU A 27 0.87 2.66 17.81
CA LEU A 27 -0.43 2.09 17.46
C LEU A 27 -1.43 2.18 18.61
N PHE A 28 -1.01 1.88 19.84
CA PHE A 28 -1.86 1.97 21.03
C PHE A 28 -2.31 3.41 21.31
N VAL A 29 -1.39 4.38 21.24
CA VAL A 29 -1.70 5.81 21.35
C VAL A 29 -2.67 6.24 20.26
N LEU A 30 -2.44 5.84 19.00
CA LEU A 30 -3.35 6.18 17.90
C LEU A 30 -4.75 5.56 18.10
N SER A 31 -4.81 4.30 18.53
CA SER A 31 -6.06 3.58 18.76
C SER A 31 -6.88 4.18 19.89
N THR A 32 -6.23 4.71 20.92
CA THR A 32 -6.90 5.34 22.07
C THR A 32 -7.36 6.76 21.76
N LEU A 33 -6.57 7.54 21.02
CA LEU A 33 -6.91 8.91 20.62
C LEU A 33 -7.95 8.97 19.48
N TYR A 34 -7.91 7.99 18.56
CA TYR A 34 -8.79 7.95 17.39
C TYR A 34 -9.48 6.57 17.28
N PRO A 35 -10.38 6.23 18.21
CA PRO A 35 -11.09 4.96 18.16
C PRO A 35 -11.95 4.91 16.89
N LYS A 36 -11.64 3.98 15.99
CA LYS A 36 -12.48 3.69 14.82
C LYS A 36 -13.48 2.60 15.18
N GLY A 37 -14.75 2.83 14.89
CA GLY A 37 -15.80 1.82 15.03
C GLY A 37 -15.52 0.60 14.17
N ILE A 38 -15.94 -0.58 14.65
CA ILE A 38 -15.80 -1.83 13.90
C ILE A 38 -16.85 -1.85 12.80
N GLY A 39 -16.40 -1.76 11.55
CA GLY A 39 -17.26 -1.81 10.37
C GLY A 39 -18.12 -0.55 10.17
N ARG A 40 -19.00 -0.62 9.16
CA ARG A 40 -19.98 0.44 8.88
C ARG A 40 -21.32 0.05 9.49
N VAL A 41 -21.99 1.01 10.10
CA VAL A 41 -23.40 0.86 10.49
C VAL A 41 -24.22 0.72 9.20
N ILE A 42 -24.98 -0.36 9.10
CA ILE A 42 -25.82 -0.63 7.93
C ILE A 42 -27.15 0.08 8.12
N ASP A 43 -27.45 1.03 7.23
CA ASP A 43 -28.77 1.64 7.11
C ASP A 43 -29.47 1.07 5.87
N PHE A 44 -30.59 0.37 6.09
CA PHE A 44 -31.37 -0.26 5.01
C PHE A 44 -32.24 0.73 4.22
N THR A 45 -32.35 1.98 4.69
CA THR A 45 -33.18 3.03 4.07
C THR A 45 -32.38 4.03 3.25
N ALA A 46 -31.06 4.10 3.46
CA ALA A 46 -30.16 4.98 2.74
C ALA A 46 -29.58 4.32 1.47
N PRO A 47 -29.40 5.08 0.36
CA PRO A 47 -28.68 4.57 -0.80
C PRO A 47 -27.23 4.22 -0.42
N TYR A 48 -26.91 2.93 -0.44
CA TYR A 48 -25.62 2.40 -0.04
C TYR A 48 -24.60 2.49 -1.18
N GLN A 49 -23.53 3.25 -0.97
CA GLN A 49 -22.34 3.25 -1.83
C GLN A 49 -21.18 2.54 -1.14
N PRO A 50 -20.94 1.25 -1.42
CA PRO A 50 -19.82 0.53 -0.84
C PRO A 50 -18.50 1.12 -1.37
N LYS A 51 -17.75 1.73 -0.46
CA LYS A 51 -16.34 2.08 -0.68
C LYS A 51 -15.50 1.13 0.18
N PRO A 52 -14.40 0.57 -0.33
CA PRO A 52 -13.54 -0.29 0.47
C PRO A 52 -12.75 0.50 1.51
N GLU A 53 -11.90 -0.18 2.26
CA GLU A 53 -10.97 0.41 3.21
C GLU A 53 -9.89 1.26 2.52
N TRP A 54 -9.27 2.16 3.27
CA TRP A 54 -8.37 3.19 2.76
C TRP A 54 -7.20 2.64 1.93
N TYR A 55 -6.67 1.46 2.28
CA TYR A 55 -5.57 0.81 1.58
C TYR A 55 -5.96 0.25 0.19
N PHE A 56 -7.26 0.13 -0.09
CA PHE A 56 -7.81 -0.29 -1.39
C PHE A 56 -8.43 0.85 -2.22
N LEU A 57 -8.50 2.08 -1.68
CA LEU A 57 -9.15 3.19 -2.37
C LEU A 57 -8.51 3.53 -3.73
N TRP A 58 -7.18 3.48 -3.82
CA TRP A 58 -6.48 3.72 -5.08
C TRP A 58 -6.82 2.67 -6.15
N LEU A 59 -6.92 1.40 -5.77
CA LEU A 59 -7.33 0.31 -6.67
C LEU A 59 -8.78 0.44 -7.08
N TYR A 60 -9.66 0.74 -6.13
CA TYR A 60 -11.06 1.01 -6.39
C TYR A 60 -11.21 2.11 -7.43
N GLN A 61 -10.53 3.24 -7.24
CA GLN A 61 -10.58 4.35 -8.19
C GLN A 61 -9.98 3.99 -9.55
N LEU A 62 -8.88 3.23 -9.57
CA LEU A 62 -8.25 2.77 -10.80
C LEU A 62 -9.18 1.86 -11.62
N VAL A 63 -9.84 0.90 -10.98
CA VAL A 63 -10.75 -0.05 -11.63
C VAL A 63 -12.02 0.65 -12.12
N ARG A 64 -12.47 1.73 -11.46
CA ARG A 64 -13.62 2.54 -11.92
C ARG A 64 -13.45 3.15 -13.30
N TYR A 65 -12.23 3.28 -13.83
CA TYR A 65 -12.05 3.77 -15.20
C TYR A 65 -12.36 2.71 -16.27
N PHE A 66 -12.43 1.43 -15.89
CA PHE A 66 -12.74 0.33 -16.78
C PHE A 66 -14.25 0.07 -16.81
N HIS A 67 -14.85 0.12 -18.00
CA HIS A 67 -16.30 -0.05 -18.19
C HIS A 67 -16.62 -1.11 -19.25
N GLY A 68 -17.80 -1.72 -19.13
CA GLY A 68 -18.30 -2.72 -20.07
C GLY A 68 -17.33 -3.90 -20.23
N PRO A 69 -16.95 -4.30 -21.47
CA PRO A 69 -16.08 -5.46 -21.69
C PRO A 69 -14.67 -5.30 -21.11
N PHE A 70 -14.22 -4.06 -20.83
CA PHE A 70 -12.90 -3.80 -20.29
C PHE A 70 -12.79 -3.98 -18.77
N ILE A 71 -13.90 -4.23 -18.06
CA ILE A 71 -13.88 -4.46 -16.60
C ILE A 71 -12.94 -5.63 -16.26
N PHE A 72 -12.97 -6.71 -17.04
CA PHE A 72 -12.08 -7.87 -16.86
C PHE A 72 -10.59 -7.48 -16.90
N VAL A 73 -10.23 -6.51 -17.73
CA VAL A 73 -8.86 -6.01 -17.82
C VAL A 73 -8.46 -5.32 -16.52
N GLY A 74 -9.33 -4.44 -16.01
CA GLY A 74 -9.08 -3.73 -14.75
C GLY A 74 -9.06 -4.64 -13.53
N THR A 75 -9.93 -5.66 -13.47
CA THR A 75 -10.10 -6.50 -12.28
C THR A 75 -9.23 -7.75 -12.24
N VAL A 76 -8.80 -8.28 -13.39
CA VAL A 76 -8.04 -9.55 -13.47
C VAL A 76 -6.68 -9.35 -14.11
N VAL A 77 -6.64 -8.78 -15.31
CA VAL A 77 -5.40 -8.68 -16.09
C VAL A 77 -4.42 -7.71 -15.42
N LEU A 78 -4.90 -6.55 -14.98
CA LEU A 78 -4.07 -5.52 -14.38
C LEU A 78 -3.40 -5.97 -13.06
N PRO A 79 -4.11 -6.54 -12.06
CA PRO A 79 -3.47 -7.10 -10.87
C PRO A 79 -2.49 -8.23 -11.19
N PHE A 80 -2.84 -9.12 -12.13
CA PHE A 80 -1.96 -10.20 -12.54
C PHE A 80 -0.64 -9.67 -13.14
N LEU A 81 -0.73 -8.70 -14.05
CA LEU A 81 0.46 -8.06 -14.64
C LEU A 81 1.28 -7.32 -13.58
N ALA A 82 0.65 -6.64 -12.61
CA ALA A 82 1.37 -5.98 -11.52
C ALA A 82 2.19 -6.98 -10.71
N VAL A 83 1.61 -8.13 -10.34
CA VAL A 83 2.32 -9.20 -9.63
C VAL A 83 3.43 -9.79 -10.49
N MET A 84 3.18 -10.04 -11.79
CA MET A 84 4.23 -10.52 -12.70
C MET A 84 5.39 -9.54 -12.82
N VAL A 85 5.13 -8.23 -12.90
CA VAL A 85 6.17 -7.21 -12.92
C VAL A 85 6.97 -7.24 -11.61
N LEU A 86 6.30 -7.33 -10.45
CA LEU A 86 6.97 -7.43 -9.14
C LEU A 86 7.87 -8.67 -9.06
N LEU A 87 7.40 -9.83 -9.54
CA LEU A 87 8.21 -11.05 -9.58
C LEU A 87 9.40 -10.89 -10.52
N LEU A 88 9.25 -10.16 -11.63
CA LEU A 88 10.31 -9.94 -12.60
C LEU A 88 11.29 -8.81 -12.21
N ILE A 89 11.06 -8.09 -11.09
CA ILE A 89 11.94 -7.01 -10.61
C ILE A 89 13.42 -7.42 -10.59
N PRO A 90 13.82 -8.59 -10.05
CA PRO A 90 15.25 -8.95 -9.94
C PRO A 90 15.98 -9.02 -11.29
N TRP A 91 15.26 -9.23 -12.40
CA TRP A 91 15.82 -9.26 -13.75
C TRP A 91 15.71 -7.90 -14.45
N ILE A 92 14.62 -7.17 -14.21
CA ILE A 92 14.38 -5.83 -14.77
C ILE A 92 15.37 -4.82 -14.15
N ASP A 93 15.53 -4.85 -12.83
CA ASP A 93 16.35 -3.89 -12.08
C ASP A 93 17.85 -3.99 -12.42
N ARG A 94 18.34 -5.18 -12.78
CA ARG A 94 19.73 -5.39 -13.26
C ARG A 94 20.09 -4.56 -14.49
N LYS A 95 19.10 -4.19 -15.30
CA LYS A 95 19.27 -3.44 -16.55
C LYS A 95 18.96 -1.96 -16.40
N LEU A 96 18.39 -1.54 -15.26
CA LEU A 96 17.96 -0.18 -15.00
C LEU A 96 19.03 0.56 -14.18
N SER A 97 19.15 1.86 -14.43
CA SER A 97 19.95 2.69 -13.53
C SER A 97 19.18 2.93 -12.23
N PRO A 98 19.85 3.05 -11.06
CA PRO A 98 19.19 3.30 -9.78
C PRO A 98 18.26 4.52 -9.80
N LYS A 99 18.58 5.55 -10.59
CA LYS A 99 17.75 6.76 -10.76
C LYS A 99 16.40 6.44 -11.39
N VAL A 100 16.36 5.52 -12.36
CA VAL A 100 15.13 5.11 -13.03
C VAL A 100 14.27 4.27 -12.08
N SER A 101 14.87 3.34 -11.33
CA SER A 101 14.14 2.52 -10.35
C SER A 101 13.53 3.39 -9.24
N VAL A 102 14.28 4.37 -8.73
CA VAL A 102 13.77 5.34 -7.75
C VAL A 102 12.66 6.21 -8.35
N GLY A 103 12.85 6.71 -9.57
CA GLY A 103 11.83 7.51 -10.27
C GLY A 103 10.53 6.74 -10.48
N ALA A 104 10.61 5.46 -10.86
CA ALA A 104 9.45 4.58 -11.00
C ALA A 104 8.74 4.36 -9.65
N GLY A 105 9.48 4.13 -8.57
CA GLY A 105 8.92 4.01 -7.22
C GLY A 105 8.19 5.27 -6.76
N ILE A 106 8.78 6.45 -7.00
CA ILE A 106 8.15 7.75 -6.70
C ILE A 106 6.88 7.93 -7.54
N GLY A 107 6.93 7.62 -8.83
CA GLY A 107 5.76 7.69 -9.71
C GLY A 107 4.60 6.80 -9.24
N LEU A 108 4.90 5.56 -8.84
CA LEU A 108 3.92 4.63 -8.27
C LEU A 108 3.32 5.18 -6.96
N PHE A 109 4.15 5.74 -6.09
CA PHE A 109 3.70 6.34 -4.84
C PHE A 109 2.80 7.57 -5.07
N ILE A 110 3.18 8.45 -6.01
CA ILE A 110 2.35 9.60 -6.40
C ILE A 110 1.01 9.11 -6.98
N GLY A 111 1.03 8.11 -7.85
CA GLY A 111 -0.18 7.51 -8.40
C GLY A 111 -1.09 6.95 -7.31
N PHE A 112 -0.55 6.21 -6.35
CA PHE A 112 -1.27 5.73 -5.17
C PHE A 112 -1.92 6.87 -4.38
N VAL A 113 -1.17 7.93 -4.07
CA VAL A 113 -1.68 9.09 -3.30
C VAL A 113 -2.78 9.82 -4.07
N VAL A 114 -2.54 10.15 -5.35
CA VAL A 114 -3.50 10.86 -6.20
C VAL A 114 -4.80 10.06 -6.33
N LEU A 115 -4.72 8.78 -6.68
CA LEU A 115 -5.90 7.93 -6.83
C LEU A 115 -6.65 7.76 -5.51
N THR A 116 -5.95 7.65 -4.38
CA THR A 116 -6.58 7.58 -3.05
C THR A 116 -7.34 8.87 -2.74
N ILE A 117 -6.75 10.03 -2.98
CA ILE A 117 -7.39 11.34 -2.77
C ILE A 117 -8.63 11.47 -3.67
N LEU A 118 -8.52 11.09 -4.95
CA LEU A 118 -9.64 11.11 -5.88
C LEU A 118 -10.79 10.20 -5.43
N ALA A 119 -10.50 8.99 -4.93
CA ALA A 119 -11.53 8.09 -4.40
C ALA A 119 -12.15 8.55 -3.07
N TYR A 120 -11.37 9.30 -2.28
CA TYR A 120 -11.84 9.84 -1.01
C TYR A 120 -12.82 10.99 -1.23
N ILE A 121 -12.50 11.89 -2.17
CA ILE A 121 -13.30 13.09 -2.46
C ILE A 121 -14.49 12.79 -3.39
N GLY A 122 -14.32 11.90 -4.37
CA GLY A 122 -15.35 11.51 -5.35
C GLY A 122 -16.19 10.32 -4.91
#